data_AF-A0A4U2ZDX4-F1
#
_entry.id   AF-A0A4U2ZDX4-F1
#
_cell.length_a   1.000
_cell.length_b   1.000
_cell.length_c   1.000
_cell.angle_alpha   90.00
_cell.angle_beta   90.00
_cell.angle_gamma   90.00
#
_symmetry.space_group_name_H-M   'P 1'
#
loop_
_entity.id
_entity.type
_entity.pdbx_description
1 polymer ?
#
loop_
_entity_poly.entity_id
_entity_poly.type
_entity_poly.pdbx_seq_one_letter_code
_entity_poly.pdbx_strand_id
1 'polypeptide(L)' 'FEHEFNVKPIEVVNLGGGKTYVKGQISHHLSFRPDDQFYYEFTVQDGKVIDKPVFNIDRGGWTPFAAPLLSILAAYN' A
#
# COMPACT_ATOMS: atom_id res chain seq x y z
N PHE A 1 -18.11 6.06 -11.47
CA PHE A 1 -16.79 6.63 -11.22
C PHE A 1 -15.79 5.65 -11.76
N GLU A 2 -14.86 6.09 -12.60
CA GLU A 2 -13.77 5.23 -13.07
C GLU A 2 -12.80 5.04 -11.91
N HIS A 3 -12.46 3.78 -11.64
CA HIS A 3 -11.50 3.39 -10.61
C HIS A 3 -10.30 2.78 -11.33
N GLU A 4 -9.12 3.35 -11.12
CA GLU A 4 -7.89 2.81 -11.69
C GLU A 4 -6.85 2.63 -10.58
N PHE A 5 -6.24 1.46 -10.52
CA PHE A 5 -5.16 1.16 -9.58
C PHE A 5 -3.84 1.06 -10.31
N ASN A 6 -2.88 1.88 -9.90
CA ASN A 6 -1.54 1.93 -10.48
C ASN A 6 -0.51 1.43 -9.46
N VAL A 7 0.11 0.30 -9.75
CA VAL A 7 1.22 -0.22 -8.95
C VAL A 7 2.51 0.47 -9.39
N LYS A 8 3.14 1.21 -8.48
CA LYS A 8 4.40 1.90 -8.79
C LYS A 8 5.59 0.93 -8.61
N PRO A 9 6.73 1.20 -9.28
CA PRO A 9 7.95 0.46 -9.02
C PRO A 9 8.28 0.45 -7.52
N ILE A 10 8.70 -0.72 -7.04
CA ILE A 10 9.11 -0.89 -5.64
C ILE A 10 10.59 -0.58 -5.48
N GLU A 11 10.95 -0.10 -4.29
CA GLU A 11 12.32 -0.02 -3.82
C GLU A 11 12.64 -1.31 -3.05
N VAL A 12 13.78 -1.93 -3.36
CA VAL A 12 14.29 -3.11 -2.66
C VAL A 12 15.73 -2.83 -2.24
N VAL A 13 15.97 -2.86 -0.93
CA VAL A 13 17.28 -2.59 -0.32
C VAL A 13 17.79 -3.87 0.33
N ASN A 14 18.99 -4.32 -0.07
CA ASN A 14 19.65 -5.44 0.60
C ASN A 14 20.25 -4.96 1.93
N LEU A 15 19.79 -5.52 3.05
CA LEU A 15 20.26 -5.17 4.40
C LEU A 15 21.37 -6.10 4.91
N GLY A 16 21.79 -7.08 4.12
CA GLY A 16 22.74 -8.11 4.52
C GLY A 16 22.10 -9.25 5.34
N GLY A 17 22.83 -10.35 5.51
CA GLY A 17 22.35 -11.51 6.30
C GLY A 17 21.08 -12.17 5.74
N GLY A 18 20.87 -12.12 4.42
CA GLY A 18 19.67 -12.65 3.76
C GLY A 18 18.43 -11.76 3.92
N LYS A 19 18.57 -10.55 4.49
CA LYS A 19 17.48 -9.60 4.67
C LYS A 19 17.39 -8.61 3.52
N THR A 20 16.17 -8.33 3.10
CA THR A 20 15.82 -7.30 2.13
C THR A 20 14.68 -6.45 2.68
N TYR A 21 14.85 -5.15 2.67
CA TYR A 21 13.79 -4.20 2.98
C TYR A 21 13.10 -3.79 1.69
N VAL A 22 11.77 -3.82 1.70
CA VAL A 22 10.92 -3.53 0.55
C VAL A 22 10.06 -2.32 0.90
N LYS A 23 9.99 -1.37 -0.02
CA LYS A 23 9.08 -0.23 0.05
C LYS A 23 8.35 -0.08 -1.27
N GLY A 24 7.05 0.11 -1.21
CA GLY A 24 6.25 0.27 -2.41
C GLY A 24 5.07 1.20 -2.24
N GLN A 25 4.42 1.46 -3.37
CA GLN A 25 3.32 2.41 -3.46
C GLN A 25 2.29 1.95 -4.49
N ILE A 26 1.01 2.12 -4.17
CA ILE A 26 -0.13 1.91 -5.07
C ILE A 26 -0.92 3.23 -5.11
N SER A 27 -1.21 3.72 -6.31
CA SER A 27 -2.12 4.86 -6.55
C SER A 27 -3.52 4.33 -6.85
N HIS A 28 -4.54 4.93 -6.25
CA HIS A 28 -5.94 4.72 -6.63
C HIS A 28 -6.49 6.02 -7.19
N HIS A 29 -6.69 6.04 -8.50
CA HIS A 29 -7.23 7.18 -9.22
C HIS A 29 -8.76 7.18 -9.17
N LEU A 30 -9.30 8.37 -8.91
CA LEU A 30 -10.72 8.69 -8.92
C LEU A 30 -10.91 10.04 -9.61
N SER A 31 -11.89 10.14 -10.50
CA SER A 31 -12.18 11.39 -11.19
C SER A 31 -12.50 12.54 -10.21
N PHE A 32 -12.05 13.75 -10.54
CA PHE A 32 -12.35 15.01 -9.82
C PHE A 32 -11.76 15.17 -8.41
N ARG A 33 -10.83 14.30 -8.00
CA ARG A 33 -10.04 14.47 -6.77
C ARG A 33 -8.60 13.98 -6.97
N PRO A 34 -7.64 14.43 -6.16
CA PRO A 34 -6.33 13.79 -6.11
C PRO A 34 -6.45 12.31 -5.76
N ASP A 35 -5.57 11.49 -6.33
CA ASP A 35 -5.49 10.05 -6.08
C ASP A 35 -5.25 9.73 -4.60
N ASP A 36 -5.85 8.63 -4.14
CA ASP A 36 -5.40 8.02 -2.89
C ASP A 36 -4.04 7.34 -3.11
N GLN A 37 -3.11 7.48 -2.17
CA GLN A 37 -1.82 6.81 -2.18
C GLN A 37 -1.72 5.84 -1.01
N PHE A 38 -1.51 4.56 -1.33
CA PHE A 38 -1.18 3.54 -0.34
C PHE A 38 0.32 3.26 -0.38
N TYR A 39 0.99 3.43 0.74
CA TYR A 39 2.40 3.12 0.93
C TYR A 39 2.53 1.91 1.85
N TYR A 40 3.46 1.03 1.53
CA TYR A 40 3.79 -0.12 2.35
C TYR A 40 5.30 -0.31 2.46
N GLU A 41 5.72 -0.81 3.61
CA GLU A 41 7.11 -1.20 3.84
C GLU A 41 7.18 -2.43 4.75
N PHE A 42 8.14 -3.32 4.47
CA PHE A 42 8.36 -4.54 5.25
C PHE A 42 9.75 -5.12 4.95
N THR A 43 10.25 -5.97 5.85
CA THR A 43 11.50 -6.71 5.68
C THR A 43 11.23 -8.17 5.40
N VAL A 44 11.86 -8.70 4.36
CA VAL A 44 11.88 -10.12 4.01
C VAL A 44 13.22 -10.73 4.38
N GLN A 45 13.20 -11.89 5.03
CA GLN A 45 14.36 -12.76 5.20
C GLN A 45 13.99 -14.17 4.77
N ASP A 46 14.80 -14.78 3.91
CA ASP A 46 14.60 -16.15 3.41
C ASP A 46 13.17 -16.39 2.86
N GLY A 47 12.63 -15.40 2.14
CA GLY A 47 11.30 -15.44 1.53
C GLY A 47 10.12 -15.20 2.50
N LYS A 48 10.38 -14.88 3.77
CA LYS A 48 9.36 -14.60 4.79
C LYS A 48 9.42 -13.15 5.25
N VAL A 49 8.26 -12.53 5.44
CA VAL A 49 8.17 -11.24 6.12
C VAL A 49 8.48 -11.44 7.61
N ILE A 50 9.47 -10.72 8.14
CA ILE A 50 9.99 -10.92 9.50
C ILE A 50 9.63 -9.81 10.49
N ASP A 51 9.23 -8.65 9.98
CA ASP A 51 8.74 -7.55 10.80
C ASP A 51 7.23 -7.38 10.62
N LYS A 52 6.65 -6.50 11.44
CA LYS A 52 5.27 -6.06 11.21
C LYS A 52 5.31 -5.06 10.06
N PRO A 53 4.61 -5.32 8.94
CA PRO A 53 4.54 -4.35 7.86
C PRO A 53 3.96 -3.02 8.33
N VAL A 54 4.52 -1.93 7.83
CA VAL A 54 4.01 -0.58 8.07
C VAL A 54 3.24 -0.14 6.84
N PHE A 55 2.08 0.46 7.08
CA PHE A 55 1.18 0.92 6.04
C PHE A 55 0.80 2.37 6.30
N ASN A 56 0.79 3.18 5.25
CA ASN A 56 0.30 4.55 5.30
C ASN A 56 -0.64 4.81 4.12
N ILE A 57 -1.74 5.50 4.38
CA ILE A 57 -2.69 5.91 3.33
C ILE A 57 -2.78 7.43 3.35
N ASP A 58 -2.41 8.06 2.24
CA ASP A 58 -2.77 9.44 1.94
C ASP A 58 -4.05 9.43 1.10
N ARG A 59 -5.12 10.05 1.61
CA ARG A 59 -6.44 10.02 0.96
C ARG A 59 -6.70 11.25 0.07
N GLY A 60 -5.69 11.76 -0.63
CA GLY A 60 -5.88 12.72 -1.72
C GLY A 60 -6.69 13.98 -1.36
N GLY A 61 -6.45 14.61 -0.20
CA GLY A 61 -7.24 15.75 0.29
C GLY A 61 -8.54 15.37 1.02
N TRP A 62 -9.45 16.35 1.25
CA TRP A 62 -10.62 16.37 2.16
C TRP A 62 -11.61 15.19 2.14
N THR A 63 -11.11 13.98 2.38
CA THR A 63 -11.89 12.74 2.40
C THR A 63 -11.85 12.24 3.83
N PRO A 64 -12.56 12.90 4.78
CA PRO A 64 -12.61 12.43 6.14
C PRO A 64 -13.32 11.07 6.14
N PHE A 65 -12.58 10.03 6.48
CA PHE A 65 -13.06 8.81 7.15
C PHE A 65 -14.06 7.88 6.44
N ALA A 66 -14.71 8.23 5.33
CA ALA A 66 -15.72 7.38 4.71
C ALA A 66 -15.22 6.73 3.41
N ALA A 67 -15.45 5.42 3.27
CA ALA A 67 -15.08 4.54 2.15
C ALA A 67 -13.58 4.18 2.04
N PRO A 68 -13.17 2.92 1.90
CA PRO A 68 -13.76 1.68 2.36
C PRO A 68 -12.64 0.68 2.79
N LEU A 69 -12.14 0.75 4.02
CA LEU A 69 -11.50 -0.45 4.62
C LEU A 69 -12.53 -1.57 4.84
N LEU A 70 -13.83 -1.25 4.75
CA LEU A 70 -14.96 -2.18 4.82
C LEU A 70 -15.09 -3.10 3.59
N SER A 71 -14.56 -2.74 2.41
CA SER A 71 -14.70 -3.59 1.21
C SER A 71 -13.69 -4.74 1.14
N ILE A 72 -12.62 -4.72 1.94
CA ILE A 72 -11.61 -5.79 1.96
C ILE A 72 -11.97 -6.88 2.98
N LEU A 73 -12.68 -6.56 4.06
CA LEU A 73 -13.12 -7.55 5.06
C LEU A 73 -14.45 -8.26 4.68
N ALA A 74 -15.31 -7.63 3.88
CA ALA A 74 -16.59 -8.22 3.46
C ALA A 74 -16.45 -9.32 2.40
N ALA A 75 -15.28 -9.50 1.80
CA ALA A 75 -15.01 -10.53 0.78
C ALA A 75 -14.58 -11.90 1.38
N TYR A 76 -14.62 -12.06 2.70
CA TYR A 76 -14.20 -13.28 3.41
C TYR A 76 -15.31 -13.97 4.23
N ASN A 77 -16.60 -13.72 3.94
CA ASN A 77 -17.72 -14.54 4.42
C ASN A 77 -18.26 -15.45 3.31
#